data_AF-A0A7J3XVY9-F1
#
_entry.id   AF-A0A7J3XVY9-F1
#
_cell.length_a   1.000
_cell.length_b   1.000
_cell.length_c   1.000
_cell.angle_alpha   90.00
_cell.angle_beta   90.00
_cell.angle_gamma   90.00
#
_symmetry.space_group_name_H-M   'P 1'
#
loop_
_entity.id
_entity.type
_entity.pdbx_description
1 polymer ?
#
loop_
_entity_poly.entity_id
_entity_poly.type
_entity_poly.pdbx_seq_one_letter_code
_entity_poly.pdbx_strand_id
1 'polypeptide(L)'
;MTPLSLSFLPSVGGYEWLIILFIILILFGAKKLPELARGLGEAVREFRRASTMELSKEEMSSMSRDEVAKIAEKLGIPTEGKSKEELVGEIVKRIDEVKAQRPAK
;
A
#
# COMPACT_ATOMS: atom_id res chain seq x y z
N MET A 1 0.83 -57.61 13.47
CA MET A 1 1.40 -56.65 12.50
C MET A 1 0.32 -55.65 12.14
N THR A 2 0.10 -54.63 12.97
CA THR A 2 -0.77 -53.50 12.65
C THR A 2 0.09 -52.44 11.96
N PRO A 3 -0.24 -51.97 10.75
CA PRO A 3 0.50 -50.89 10.13
C PRO A 3 0.36 -49.64 11.00
N LEU A 4 1.49 -48.99 11.28
CA LEU A 4 1.57 -47.72 11.96
C LEU A 4 0.84 -46.69 11.08
N SER A 5 -0.45 -46.48 11.32
CA SER A 5 -1.24 -45.52 10.56
C SER A 5 -0.70 -44.13 10.84
N LEU A 6 -0.27 -43.46 9.78
CA LEU A 6 0.19 -42.07 9.74
C LEU A 6 -0.97 -41.08 9.97
N SER A 7 -1.92 -41.44 10.85
CA SER A 7 -3.07 -40.64 11.28
C SER A 7 -2.71 -39.74 12.47
N PHE A 8 -1.47 -39.77 12.94
CA PHE A 8 -0.93 -38.86 13.95
C PHE A 8 -0.24 -37.63 13.34
N LEU A 9 -0.37 -37.37 12.03
CA LEU A 9 -0.19 -35.99 11.59
C LEU A 9 -1.40 -35.23 12.13
N PRO A 10 -1.24 -34.29 13.09
CA PRO A 10 -2.34 -33.42 13.44
C PRO A 10 -2.64 -32.63 12.17
N SER A 11 -3.66 -33.08 11.43
CA SER A 11 -4.28 -32.25 10.41
C SER A 11 -4.78 -31.05 11.18
N VAL A 12 -4.04 -29.94 11.13
CA VAL A 12 -4.38 -28.70 11.80
C VAL A 12 -5.76 -28.30 11.30
N GLY A 13 -6.79 -28.66 12.06
CA GLY A 13 -8.17 -28.41 11.74
C GLY A 13 -8.46 -26.92 11.93
N GLY A 14 -9.65 -26.50 11.52
CA GLY A 14 -10.09 -25.11 11.75
C GLY A 14 -10.10 -24.72 13.24
N TYR A 15 -10.23 -25.69 14.15
CA TYR A 15 -10.25 -25.46 15.60
C TYR A 15 -8.89 -25.05 16.16
N GLU A 16 -7.81 -25.66 15.70
CA GLU A 16 -6.45 -25.32 16.14
C GLU A 16 -6.08 -23.89 15.74
N TRP A 17 -6.47 -23.44 14.55
CA TRP A 17 -6.32 -22.04 14.13
C TRP A 17 -7.09 -21.07 15.03
N LEU A 18 -8.30 -21.46 15.46
CA LEU A 18 -9.12 -20.69 16.40
C LEU A 18 -8.45 -20.55 17.77
N ILE A 19 -7.85 -21.63 18.28
CA ILE A 19 -7.13 -21.63 19.56
C ILE A 19 -5.89 -20.72 19.48
N ILE A 20 -5.10 -20.81 18.40
CA ILE A 20 -3.93 -19.96 18.19
C ILE A 20 -4.36 -18.48 18.13
N LEU A 21 -5.42 -18.17 17.36
CA LEU A 21 -5.97 -16.83 17.28
C LEU A 21 -6.41 -16.31 18.66
N PHE A 22 -7.04 -17.17 19.46
CA PHE A 22 -7.48 -16.82 20.81
C PHE A 22 -6.31 -16.50 21.74
N ILE A 23 -5.22 -17.29 21.69
CA ILE A 23 -3.99 -17.02 22.45
C ILE A 23 -3.38 -15.67 22.03
N ILE A 24 -3.26 -15.41 20.73
CA ILE A 24 -2.77 -14.13 20.21
C ILE A 24 -3.67 -12.98 20.70
N LEU A 25 -4.99 -13.18 20.70
CA LEU A 25 -5.95 -12.18 21.18
C LEU A 25 -5.81 -11.89 22.67
N ILE A 26 -5.43 -12.87 23.49
CA ILE A 26 -5.17 -12.67 24.92
C ILE A 26 -3.85 -11.93 25.13
N LEU A 27 -2.79 -12.32 24.41
CA LEU A 27 -1.46 -11.71 24.55
C LEU A 27 -1.43 -10.25 24.09
N PHE A 28 -2.04 -9.95 22.94
CA PHE A 28 -2.04 -8.61 22.36
C PHE A 28 -3.31 -7.81 22.69
N GLY A 29 -4.42 -8.48 23.01
CA GLY A 29 -5.72 -7.86 23.22
C GLY A 29 -6.52 -7.68 21.92
N ALA A 30 -7.84 -7.83 22.01
CA ALA A 30 -8.75 -7.71 20.85
C ALA A 30 -8.74 -6.34 20.16
N LYS A 31 -8.31 -5.28 20.87
CA LYS A 31 -8.19 -3.93 20.31
C LYS A 31 -6.89 -3.71 19.52
N LYS A 32 -5.83 -4.48 19.81
CA LYS A 32 -4.51 -4.27 19.17
C LYS A 32 -4.40 -4.86 17.78
N LEU A 33 -5.07 -5.98 17.50
CA LEU A 33 -5.13 -6.55 16.15
C LEU A 33 -5.67 -5.55 15.10
N PRO A 34 -6.84 -4.92 15.28
CA PRO A 34 -7.36 -3.94 14.32
C PRO A 34 -6.52 -2.66 14.26
N GLU A 35 -5.92 -2.22 15.37
CA GLU A 35 -5.01 -1.07 15.39
C GLU A 35 -3.76 -1.32 14.54
N LEU A 36 -3.13 -2.50 14.69
CA LEU A 36 -1.99 -2.93 13.87
C LEU A 36 -2.37 -3.11 12.40
N ALA A 37 -3.53 -3.71 12.11
CA ALA A 37 -4.01 -3.88 10.75
C ALA A 37 -4.25 -2.52 10.06
N ARG A 38 -4.77 -1.51 10.77
CA ARG A 38 -4.95 -0.16 10.25
C ARG A 38 -3.60 0.50 9.95
N GLY A 39 -2.66 0.44 10.90
CA GLY A 39 -1.31 1.01 10.68
C GLY A 39 -0.56 0.34 9.53
N LEU A 40 -0.63 -1.00 9.42
CA LEU A 40 -0.05 -1.74 8.29
C LEU A 40 -0.76 -1.40 6.98
N GLY A 41 -2.09 -1.31 6.98
CA GLY A 41 -2.88 -0.94 5.82
C GLY A 41 -2.53 0.45 5.30
N GLU A 42 -2.37 1.43 6.20
CA GLU A 42 -1.89 2.77 5.86
C GLU A 42 -0.47 2.74 5.31
N ALA A 43 0.46 2.02 5.95
CA ALA A 43 1.83 1.88 5.46
C ALA A 43 1.90 1.23 4.07
N VAL A 44 1.14 0.17 3.82
CA VAL A 44 1.06 -0.49 2.50
C VAL A 44 0.42 0.45 1.48
N ARG A 45 -0.59 1.23 1.86
CA ARG A 45 -1.24 2.22 0.98
C ARG A 45 -0.25 3.31 0.57
N GLU A 46 0.44 3.92 1.52
CA GLU A 46 1.44 4.95 1.24
C GLU A 46 2.62 4.39 0.43
N PHE A 47 3.06 3.16 0.72
CA PHE A 47 4.08 2.48 -0.08
C PHE A 47 3.64 2.27 -1.54
N ARG A 48 2.40 1.81 -1.77
CA ARG A 48 1.85 1.65 -3.13
C ARG A 48 1.73 2.99 -3.87
N ARG A 49 1.30 4.05 -3.18
CA ARG A 49 1.19 5.41 -3.73
C ARG A 49 2.54 5.94 -4.18
N ALA A 50 3.56 5.85 -3.32
CA ALA A 50 4.92 6.26 -3.64
C ALA A 50 5.52 5.45 -4.80
N SER A 51 5.22 4.14 -4.87
CA SER A 51 5.72 3.25 -5.92
C SER A 51 5.05 3.48 -7.28
N THR A 52 3.78 3.91 -7.29
CA THR A 52 2.96 4.03 -8.52
C THR A 52 2.80 5.49 -8.95
N MET A 53 3.42 6.44 -8.24
CA MET A 53 3.20 7.90 -8.41
C MET A 53 1.70 8.25 -8.43
N GLU A 54 0.90 7.53 -7.64
CA GLU A 54 -0.52 7.79 -7.48
C GLU A 54 -0.71 8.85 -6.39
N LEU A 55 -0.37 10.08 -6.73
CA LEU A 55 -0.58 11.25 -5.89
C LEU A 55 -1.77 12.04 -6.44
N SER A 56 -2.70 12.42 -5.56
CA SER A 56 -3.80 13.30 -5.94
C SER A 56 -3.29 14.72 -6.19
N LYS A 57 -4.11 15.52 -6.88
CA LYS A 57 -3.81 16.94 -7.11
C LYS A 57 -3.68 17.71 -5.78
N GLU A 58 -4.50 17.36 -4.79
CA GLU A 58 -4.46 17.97 -3.45
C GLU A 58 -3.16 17.62 -2.71
N GLU A 59 -2.69 16.37 -2.83
CA GLU A 59 -1.44 15.91 -2.22
C GLU A 59 -0.22 16.58 -2.87
N MET A 60 -0.19 16.69 -4.20
CA MET A 60 0.89 17.37 -4.91
C MET A 60 0.93 18.89 -4.62
N SER A 61 -0.23 19.49 -4.38
CA SER A 61 -0.35 20.91 -4.01
C SER A 61 0.14 21.18 -2.58
N SER A 62 0.01 20.22 -1.67
CA SER A 62 0.49 20.34 -0.28
C SER A 62 1.98 20.01 -0.12
N MET A 63 2.59 19.31 -1.08
CA MET A 63 4.02 19.00 -1.11
C MET A 63 4.89 20.24 -1.33
N SER A 64 6.14 20.17 -0.89
CA SER A 64 7.12 21.24 -1.14
C SER A 64 7.44 21.37 -2.63
N ARG A 65 7.87 22.56 -3.08
CA ARG A 65 8.27 22.78 -4.48
C ARG A 65 9.37 21.80 -4.91
N ASP A 66 10.31 21.50 -4.02
CA ASP A 66 11.41 20.56 -4.25
C ASP A 66 10.93 19.12 -4.46
N GLU A 67 9.92 18.67 -3.72
CA GLU A 67 9.34 17.34 -3.91
C GLU A 67 8.55 17.22 -5.22
N VAL A 68 7.77 18.25 -5.56
CA VAL A 68 7.07 18.34 -6.84
C VAL A 68 8.07 18.34 -8.01
N ALA A 69 9.20 19.05 -7.87
CA ALA A 69 10.26 19.06 -8.87
C ALA A 69 10.91 17.68 -9.06
N LYS A 70 11.18 16.93 -7.98
CA LYS A 70 11.70 15.56 -8.05
C LYS A 70 10.74 14.59 -8.74
N ILE A 71 9.44 14.77 -8.56
CA ILE A 71 8.42 13.94 -9.24
C ILE A 71 8.35 14.31 -10.72
N ALA A 72 8.35 15.59 -11.06
CA ALA A 72 8.42 16.07 -12.45
C ALA A 72 9.64 15.53 -13.19
N GLU A 73 10.81 15.57 -12.54
CA GLU A 73 12.07 15.04 -13.09
C GLU A 73 11.99 13.53 -13.36
N LYS A 74 11.45 12.74 -12.41
CA LYS A 74 11.22 11.30 -12.60
C LYS A 74 10.22 10.99 -13.73
N LEU A 75 9.29 11.90 -13.99
CA LEU A 75 8.33 11.79 -15.09
C LEU A 75 8.87 12.35 -16.41
N GLY A 76 10.10 12.87 -16.45
CA GLY A 76 10.67 13.52 -17.63
C GLY A 76 9.89 14.77 -18.04
N ILE A 77 9.41 15.55 -17.07
CA ILE A 77 8.76 16.84 -17.27
C ILE A 77 9.82 17.93 -17.03
N PRO A 78 10.02 18.86 -17.99
CA PRO A 78 10.99 19.95 -17.82
C PRO A 78 10.58 20.86 -16.66
N THR A 79 11.47 21.02 -15.68
CA THR A 79 11.25 21.77 -14.44
C THR A 79 11.71 23.23 -14.51
N GLU A 80 12.45 23.61 -15.55
CA GLU A 80 13.00 24.97 -15.70
C GLU A 80 11.91 25.99 -16.08
N GLY A 81 11.84 27.09 -15.32
CA GLY A 81 10.97 28.23 -15.61
C GLY A 81 9.49 28.06 -15.27
N LYS A 82 9.05 26.89 -14.79
CA LYS A 82 7.64 26.63 -14.44
C LYS A 82 7.33 26.91 -12.97
N SER A 83 6.14 27.46 -12.73
CA SER A 83 5.58 27.63 -11.38
C SER A 83 5.17 26.28 -10.79
N LYS A 84 4.97 26.22 -9.45
CA LYS A 84 4.56 24.99 -8.77
C LYS A 84 3.20 24.51 -9.29
N GLU A 85 2.31 25.44 -9.56
CA GLU A 85 0.94 25.20 -10.02
C GLU A 85 0.91 24.63 -11.45
N GLU A 86 1.77 25.12 -12.34
CA GLU A 86 1.94 24.60 -13.70
C GLU A 86 2.52 23.19 -13.69
N LEU A 87 3.54 22.94 -12.86
CA LEU A 87 4.14 21.61 -12.71
C LEU A 87 3.12 20.59 -12.20
N VAL A 88 2.35 20.95 -11.17
CA VAL A 88 1.28 20.08 -10.65
C VAL A 88 0.23 19.79 -11.72
N GLY A 89 -0.19 20.79 -12.49
CA GLY A 89 -1.17 20.60 -13.57
C GLY A 89 -0.70 19.63 -14.65
N GLU A 90 0.57 19.72 -15.03
CA GLU A 90 1.16 18.89 -16.09
C GLU A 90 1.45 17.46 -15.61
N ILE A 91 1.90 17.30 -14.35
CA ILE A 91 2.05 15.98 -13.72
C ILE A 91 0.71 15.27 -13.66
N VAL A 92 -0.36 15.93 -13.18
CA VAL A 92 -1.71 15.33 -13.08
C VAL A 92 -2.22 14.89 -14.45
N LYS A 93 -2.09 15.75 -15.48
CA LYS A 93 -2.52 15.41 -16.84
C LYS A 93 -1.77 14.18 -17.38
N ARG A 94 -0.47 14.10 -17.15
CA ARG A 94 0.36 12.96 -17.60
C ARG A 94 0.04 11.68 -16.84
N ILE A 95 -0.25 11.77 -15.54
CA ILE A 95 -0.72 10.63 -14.73
C ILE A 95 -2.07 10.13 -15.25
N ASP A 96 -3.01 11.03 -15.56
CA ASP A 96 -4.32 10.67 -16.10
C ASP A 96 -4.22 10.03 -17.49
N GLU A 97 -3.33 10.52 -18.36
CA GLU A 97 -3.04 9.91 -19.66
C GLU A 97 -2.43 8.50 -19.52
N VAL A 98 -1.49 8.31 -18.59
CA VAL A 98 -0.88 7.00 -18.31
C VAL A 98 -1.88 6.03 -17.69
N LYS A 99 -2.79 6.51 -16.82
CA LYS A 99 -3.89 5.71 -16.26
C LYS A 99 -4.92 5.35 -17.33
N ALA A 100 -5.27 6.26 -18.23
CA ALA A 100 -6.19 6.00 -19.35
C ALA A 100 -5.62 4.98 -20.35
N GLN A 101 -4.30 4.94 -20.52
CA GLN A 101 -3.61 3.92 -21.33
C GLN A 101 -3.41 2.58 -20.61
N ARG A 102 -3.67 2.50 -19.30
CA ARG A 102 -3.79 1.25 -18.55
C ARG A 102 -5.27 0.88 -18.49
N PRO A 103 -5.83 0.16 -19.49
CA PRO A 103 -7.16 -0.41 -19.32
C PRO A 103 -7.12 -1.28 -18.06
N ALA A 104 -8.00 -0.95 -17.11
CA ALA A 104 -8.23 -1.74 -15.91
C ALA A 104 -8.39 -3.21 -16.32
N LYS A 105 -7.50 -4.05 -15.82
CA LYS A 105 -7.57 -5.50 -15.99
C LYS A 105 -8.22 -6.12 -14.77
#